data_AF-A0A527XKT5-F1
#
_entry.id   AF-A0A527XKT5-F1
#
_cell.length_a   1.000
_cell.length_b   1.000
_cell.length_c   1.000
_cell.angle_alpha   90.00
_cell.angle_beta   90.00
_cell.angle_gamma   90.00
#
_symmetry.space_group_name_H-M   'P 1'
#
loop_
_entity.id
_entity.type
_entity.pdbx_description
1 polymer ?
#
loop_
_entity_poly.entity_id
_entity_poly.type
_entity_poly.pdbx_seq_one_letter_code
_entity_poly.pdbx_strand_id
1 'polypeptide(L)'
;LFDRPANLFVAGFIGSPAMNLLKGTVRKGEKPVVDIAGTAFPMPANSAGEDGQAVVYGVRPEHLEIHPDGVEAKISVVEPTGSETLVF
;
A
#
# COMPACT_ATOMS: atom_id res chain seq x y z
N LEU A 1 -10.56 -14.03 -3.95
CA LEU A 1 -9.26 -14.31 -3.29
C LEU A 1 -8.27 -13.16 -3.47
N PHE A 2 -8.17 -12.64 -4.69
CA PHE A 2 -7.36 -11.48 -5.04
C PHE A 2 -7.87 -10.17 -4.42
N ASP A 3 -9.15 -9.81 -4.61
CA ASP A 3 -9.67 -8.48 -4.18
C ASP A 3 -9.79 -8.31 -2.67
N ARG A 4 -10.08 -9.41 -1.96
CA ARG A 4 -10.29 -9.43 -0.50
C ARG A 4 -9.50 -10.61 0.09
N PRO A 5 -8.17 -10.48 0.21
CA PRO A 5 -7.35 -11.53 0.81
C PRO A 5 -7.70 -11.69 2.29
N ALA A 6 -7.82 -12.94 2.74
CA ALA A 6 -8.21 -13.24 4.13
C ALA A 6 -7.07 -13.02 5.15
N ASN A 7 -5.81 -12.97 4.69
CA ASN A 7 -4.64 -12.78 5.52
C ASN A 7 -3.44 -12.29 4.67
N LEU A 8 -2.34 -11.92 5.34
CA LEU A 8 -1.13 -11.39 4.71
C LEU A 8 -0.45 -12.39 3.76
N PHE A 9 -0.53 -13.70 4.05
CA PHE A 9 0.03 -14.72 3.18
C PHE A 9 -0.69 -14.73 1.82
N VAL A 10 -2.03 -14.76 1.84
CA VAL A 10 -2.84 -14.69 0.61
C VAL A 10 -2.62 -13.36 -0.12
N ALA A 11 -2.52 -12.24 0.61
CA ALA A 11 -2.29 -10.92 0.03
C ALA A 11 -0.94 -10.83 -0.71
N GLY A 12 0.13 -11.39 -0.12
CA GLY A 12 1.47 -11.37 -0.72
C GLY A 12 1.71 -12.45 -1.77
N PHE A 13 0.94 -13.55 -1.76
CA PHE A 13 1.13 -14.66 -2.69
C PHE A 13 0.25 -14.56 -3.95
N ILE A 14 -0.94 -13.96 -3.86
CA ILE A 14 -1.90 -13.92 -4.97
C ILE A 14 -1.86 -12.58 -5.70
N GLY A 15 -1.33 -12.63 -6.93
CA GLY A 15 -1.12 -11.49 -7.82
C GLY A 15 0.33 -11.43 -8.29
N SER A 16 0.55 -11.04 -9.55
CA SER A 16 1.88 -10.81 -10.09
C SER A 16 1.89 -9.43 -10.77
N PRO A 17 2.68 -8.46 -10.30
CA PRO A 17 3.56 -8.56 -9.14
C PRO A 17 2.80 -8.71 -7.80
N ALA A 18 3.52 -9.13 -6.76
CA ALA A 18 2.94 -9.30 -5.42
C ALA A 18 2.46 -7.96 -4.83
N MET A 19 1.52 -8.02 -3.89
CA MET A 19 1.06 -6.83 -3.18
C MET A 19 2.19 -6.19 -2.36
N ASN A 20 2.30 -4.87 -2.40
CA ASN A 20 3.18 -4.11 -1.51
C ASN A 20 2.58 -4.17 -0.09
N LEU A 21 3.36 -4.64 0.88
CA LEU A 21 2.96 -4.74 2.28
C LEU A 21 3.84 -3.82 3.14
N LEU A 22 3.28 -2.69 3.55
CA LEU A 22 3.98 -1.63 4.26
C LEU A 22 3.56 -1.61 5.74
N LYS A 23 4.52 -1.51 6.66
CA LYS A 23 4.20 -1.38 8.09
C LYS A 23 3.87 0.07 8.41
N GLY A 24 2.80 0.29 9.16
CA GLY A 24 2.38 1.63 9.55
C GLY A 24 1.68 1.66 10.90
N THR A 25 1.24 2.85 11.29
CA THR A 25 0.49 3.08 12.52
C THR A 25 -0.78 3.84 12.21
N VAL A 26 -1.91 3.37 12.74
CA VAL A 26 -3.19 4.07 12.60
C VAL A 26 -3.10 5.41 13.33
N ARG A 27 -3.53 6.48 12.66
CA ARG A 27 -3.78 7.78 13.25
C ARG A 27 -5.25 8.12 13.10
N LYS A 28 -5.97 8.22 14.22
CA LYS A 28 -7.37 8.67 14.24
C LYS A 28 -7.41 10.18 14.42
N GLY A 29 -8.20 10.83 13.59
CA GLY A 29 -8.52 12.26 13.63
C GLY A 29 -9.82 12.47 12.86
N GLU A 30 -10.12 13.71 12.43
CA GLU A 30 -11.27 13.98 11.56
C GLU A 30 -11.21 13.16 10.25
N LYS A 31 -10.00 12.97 9.72
CA LYS A 31 -9.71 12.08 8.59
C LYS A 31 -8.73 11.01 9.05
N PRO A 32 -9.17 9.75 9.22
CA PRO A 32 -8.29 8.69 9.68
C PRO A 32 -7.32 8.27 8.57
N VAL A 33 -6.07 8.02 8.94
CA VAL A 33 -4.98 7.65 8.04
C VAL A 33 -4.13 6.54 8.64
N VAL A 34 -3.30 5.92 7.81
CA VAL A 34 -2.17 5.10 8.26
C VAL A 34 -0.88 5.88 8.02
N ASP A 35 -0.15 6.18 9.09
CA ASP A 35 1.17 6.78 9.04
C ASP A 35 2.20 5.70 8.71
N ILE A 36 2.88 5.85 7.58
CA ILE A 36 3.94 4.95 7.10
C ILE A 36 5.20 5.81 6.94
N ALA A 37 6.16 5.63 7.85
CA ALA A 37 7.42 6.38 7.86
C ALA A 37 7.25 7.91 7.79
N GLY A 38 6.22 8.46 8.45
CA GLY A 38 5.93 9.90 8.46
C GLY A 38 5.03 10.37 7.31
N THR A 39 4.64 9.48 6.40
CA THR A 39 3.73 9.77 5.29
C THR A 39 2.32 9.27 5.61
N ALA A 40 1.31 10.11 5.39
CA ALA A 40 -0.09 9.76 5.65
C ALA A 40 -0.73 9.06 4.45
N PHE A 41 -1.10 7.80 4.61
CA PHE A 41 -1.82 7.02 3.61
C PHE A 41 -3.33 6.98 3.93
N PRO A 42 -4.19 7.08 2.91
CA PRO A 42 -5.63 7.12 3.11
C PRO A 42 -6.15 5.81 3.71
N MET A 43 -7.06 5.92 4.66
CA MET A 43 -7.76 4.79 5.26
C MET A 43 -9.28 5.05 5.23
N PRO A 44 -10.11 4.03 4.93
CA PRO A 44 -11.55 4.18 5.02
C PRO A 44 -12.00 4.64 6.42
N ALA A 45 -12.98 5.55 6.48
CA ALA A 45 -13.47 6.10 7.74
C ALA A 45 -13.97 5.02 8.72
N ASN A 46 -14.60 3.97 8.16
CA ASN A 46 -15.18 2.85 8.90
C ASN A 46 -14.19 1.69 9.13
N SER A 47 -12.89 1.89 8.89
CA SER A 47 -11.89 0.86 9.14
C SER A 47 -11.75 0.55 10.63
N ALA A 48 -11.80 -0.74 10.95
CA ALA A 48 -11.44 -1.26 12.27
C ALA A 48 -9.95 -0.97 12.53
N GLY A 49 -9.66 -0.28 13.63
CA GLY A 49 -8.31 0.08 14.03
C GLY A 49 -8.35 1.21 15.06
N GLU A 50 -7.56 1.10 16.12
CA GLU A 50 -7.46 2.11 17.19
C GLU A 50 -6.33 3.10 16.91
N ASP A 51 -6.42 4.30 17.47
CA ASP A 51 -5.32 5.27 17.36
C ASP A 51 -4.03 4.70 17.97
N GLY A 52 -2.90 4.84 17.27
CA GLY A 52 -1.62 4.26 17.70
C GLY A 52 -1.46 2.76 17.40
N GLN A 53 -2.47 2.09 16.84
CA GLN A 53 -2.37 0.66 16.52
C GLN A 53 -1.39 0.40 15.36
N ALA A 54 -0.46 -0.53 15.56
CA ALA A 54 0.40 -1.03 14.50
C ALA A 54 -0.39 -1.89 13.51
N VAL A 55 -0.24 -1.60 12.21
CA VAL A 55 -0.96 -2.28 11.12
C VAL A 55 -0.04 -2.54 9.93
N VAL A 56 -0.49 -3.40 9.01
CA VAL A 56 0.12 -3.59 7.70
C VAL A 56 -0.82 -3.03 6.64
N TYR A 57 -0.32 -2.08 5.84
CA TYR A 57 -1.01 -1.46 4.73
C TYR A 57 -0.67 -2.20 3.44
N GLY A 58 -1.67 -2.81 2.83
CA GLY A 58 -1.54 -3.55 1.57
C GLY A 58 -2.01 -2.72 0.38
N VAL A 59 -1.16 -2.55 -0.63
CA VAL A 59 -1.53 -1.90 -1.90
C VAL A 59 -0.98 -2.69 -3.08
N ARG A 60 -1.80 -2.90 -4.11
CA ARG A 60 -1.35 -3.59 -5.32
C ARG A 60 -0.60 -2.64 -6.25
N PRO A 61 0.47 -3.08 -6.92
CA PRO A 61 1.23 -2.22 -7.84
C PRO A 61 0.36 -1.53 -8.89
N GLU A 62 -0.62 -2.24 -9.45
CA GLU A 62 -1.56 -1.72 -10.45
C GLU A 62 -2.56 -0.67 -9.91
N HIS A 63 -2.60 -0.47 -8.59
CA HIS A 63 -3.38 0.61 -7.95
C HIS A 63 -2.52 1.84 -7.63
N LEU A 64 -1.24 1.84 -8.00
CA LEU A 64 -0.33 2.96 -7.86
C LEU A 64 -0.07 3.58 -9.23
N GLU A 65 0.05 4.91 -9.24
CA GLU A 65 0.49 5.65 -10.40
C GLU A 65 1.61 6.61 -10.00
N ILE A 66 2.52 6.87 -10.94
CA ILE A 66 3.57 7.87 -10.75
C ILE A 66 2.94 9.24 -10.98
N HIS A 67 2.92 10.06 -9.94
CA HIS A 67 2.29 11.38 -9.96
C HIS A 67 3.24 12.45 -9.39
N PRO A 68 3.30 13.67 -9.97
CA PRO A 68 4.16 14.76 -9.48
C PRO A 68 3.89 15.14 -8.02
N ASP A 69 2.61 15.08 -7.61
CA ASP A 69 2.17 15.37 -6.24
C ASP A 69 2.06 14.11 -5.35
N GLY A 70 2.73 13.02 -5.74
CA GLY A 70 2.71 11.74 -5.04
C GLY A 70 3.65 11.67 -3.83
N VAL A 71 3.79 10.47 -3.28
CA VAL A 71 4.79 10.18 -2.24
C VAL A 71 6.16 10.07 -2.91
N GLU A 72 7.14 10.82 -2.40
CA GLU A 72 8.51 10.76 -2.91
C GLU A 72 9.10 9.35 -2.71
N ALA A 73 9.60 8.77 -3.79
CA ALA A 73 10.26 7.48 -3.80
C ALA A 73 11.45 7.51 -4.76
N LYS A 74 12.47 6.69 -4.47
CA LYS A 74 13.63 6.53 -5.33
C LYS A 74 13.49 5.25 -6.13
N ILE A 75 13.50 5.36 -7.46
CA ILE A 75 13.54 4.21 -8.36
C ILE A 75 14.85 3.46 -8.15
N SER A 76 14.72 2.18 -7.88
CA SER A 76 15.81 1.22 -7.72
C SER A 76 15.99 0.38 -8.97
N VAL A 77 14.89 -0.10 -9.58
CA VAL A 77 14.91 -0.97 -10.75
C VAL A 77 13.73 -0.63 -11.67
N VAL A 78 13.97 -0.75 -12.97
CA VAL A 78 12.95 -0.64 -14.01
C VAL A 78 13.00 -1.91 -14.86
N GLU A 79 11.91 -2.67 -14.90
CA GLU A 79 11.81 -3.93 -15.63
C GLU A 79 10.74 -3.86 -16.73
N PRO A 80 11.14 -3.80 -18.02
CA PRO A 80 10.21 -3.89 -19.14
C PRO A 80 9.73 -5.33 -19.33
N THR A 81 8.42 -5.56 -19.31
CA THR A 81 7.81 -6.89 -19.53
C THR A 81 7.09 -7.01 -20.87
N GLY A 82 7.29 -6.02 -21.75
CA GLY A 82 6.67 -5.95 -23.09
C GLY A 82 5.61 -4.85 -23.12
N SER A 83 4.37 -5.19 -22.80
CA SER A 83 3.26 -4.22 -22.77
C SER A 83 3.26 -3.31 -21.53
N GLU A 84 4.03 -3.67 -20.51
CA GLU A 84 4.08 -2.97 -19.23
C GLU A 84 5.54 -2.74 -18.79
N THR A 85 5.72 -1.80 -17.87
CA THR A 85 7.00 -1.55 -17.22
C THR A 85 6.78 -1.55 -15.72
N LEU A 86 7.45 -2.46 -15.02
CA LEU A 86 7.44 -2.53 -13.58
C LEU A 86 8.51 -1.59 -13.03
N VAL A 87 8.13 -0.78 -12.03
CA VAL A 87 9.02 0.17 -11.36
C VAL A 87 9.08 -0.21 -9.89
N PHE A 88 10.30 -0.42 -9.38
CA PHE A 88 10.59 -0.80 -8.01
C PHE A 88 11.39 0.31 -7.31
#